data_AF-A0AA36HZ85-F1
#
_entry.id   AF-A0AA36HZ85-F1
#
_cell.length_a   1.000
_cell.length_b   1.000
_cell.length_c   1.000
_cell.angle_alpha   90.00
_cell.angle_beta   90.00
_cell.angle_gamma   90.00
#
_symmetry.space_group_name_H-M   'P 1'
#
loop_
_entity.id
_entity.type
_entity.pdbx_description
1 polymer ?
#
loop_
_entity_poly.entity_id
_entity_poly.type
_entity_poly.pdbx_seq_one_letter_code
_entity_poly.pdbx_strand_id
1 'polypeptide(L)'
;MAMTVDPLMACEHGEVIQANPPKLSRGKIAGAVAAAVATFVILALSGSSSTSSTSSTSSAVSQPVKIDESKLLQDFDITGMATPKCWKNKTFYVEMNGEFAMPGSSKTPQATPAACQLLCATTFGCEHFSYWKDGGCLLTSYNAFPKSFTGPNDNAVISGPRKCLPMNDGPTMVFEGSALGLPPFHAHRATGCESLHDEYQLAWKAQGETFFDDWQFINKSETRGAEWYLNKSEAFHQGVVHASKAGAILRVGEQVQPFKRRSVMLHSAQAWRPDVGFIVAMKYNHVPYGAGVWPAFWMVNSDVSWPKGGELDILEYANDEENKVTFHTDQKCKMNITKLKKCSKNIKNIDPKMILSCYTNYSGNELGCMPPQVRKDGEWFAKNPGVIALLWDASGITSFHIPASEIPADLESDLPQPNTWKDDWRMAFMPFDAETCMNIARPQEIVLNIALCGDWAGNSWFTSETCKATGYVPNYCIPGHVTEPATDCCTLYVSNPSAEEPLKTQAYFDIDYIKVFEPKGITLPRYPAGTYRNGGVFVGDV
;
A
#
# COMPACT_ATOMS: atom_id res chain seq x y z
N MET A 1 -4.16 -29.48 55.94
CA MET A 1 -2.68 -29.51 56.08
C MET A 1 -2.15 -28.36 55.24
N ALA A 2 -2.08 -27.11 55.70
CA ALA A 2 -1.26 -26.57 56.79
C ALA A 2 0.23 -26.85 56.57
N MET A 3 1.01 -25.88 56.06
CA MET A 3 1.85 -24.99 56.88
C MET A 3 2.84 -24.19 56.00
N THR A 4 2.81 -22.88 56.23
CA THR A 4 3.81 -21.85 55.98
C THR A 4 5.12 -22.09 56.74
N VAL A 5 6.28 -21.65 56.21
CA VAL A 5 7.25 -20.80 56.92
C VAL A 5 8.38 -20.33 56.00
N ASP A 6 8.54 -19.00 55.91
CA ASP A 6 9.83 -18.30 55.77
C ASP A 6 10.46 -18.13 57.17
N PRO A 7 11.77 -17.88 57.31
CA PRO A 7 12.15 -16.50 57.65
C PRO A 7 13.51 -16.00 57.11
N LEU A 8 13.49 -14.69 56.84
CA LEU A 8 14.53 -13.67 56.87
C LEU A 8 15.76 -13.92 57.75
N MET A 9 16.94 -13.53 57.24
CA MET A 9 17.99 -12.87 58.02
C MET A 9 18.61 -11.71 57.23
N ALA A 10 18.73 -10.56 57.89
CA ALA A 10 19.29 -9.30 57.42
C ALA A 10 20.66 -9.03 58.05
N CYS A 11 21.50 -8.24 57.38
CA CYS A 11 22.60 -7.36 57.84
C CYS A 11 23.56 -7.14 56.65
N GLU A 12 24.20 -6.01 56.39
CA GLU A 12 24.08 -4.59 56.71
C GLU A 12 25.08 -3.88 55.76
N HIS A 13 24.82 -2.61 55.46
CA HIS A 13 25.65 -1.56 54.85
C HIS A 13 27.13 -1.81 54.46
N GLY A 14 27.51 -1.32 53.26
CA GLY A 14 28.92 -1.11 52.87
C GLY A 14 29.13 -0.41 51.52
N GLU A 15 29.22 0.92 51.58
CA GLU A 15 29.96 1.88 50.74
C GLU A 15 29.92 1.90 49.18
N VAL A 16 29.67 3.13 48.72
CA VAL A 16 29.77 3.69 47.38
C VAL A 16 31.25 3.84 47.00
N ILE A 17 31.65 3.33 45.83
CA ILE A 17 32.88 3.77 45.15
C ILE A 17 32.53 4.17 43.71
N GLN A 18 32.67 5.48 43.44
CA GLN A 18 32.62 6.08 42.11
C GLN A 18 33.80 5.58 41.26
N ALA A 19 33.51 5.09 40.05
CA ALA A 19 34.51 4.90 39.00
C ALA A 19 34.16 5.80 37.80
N ASN A 20 35.01 6.79 37.54
CA ASN A 20 34.95 7.64 36.34
C ASN A 20 35.35 6.86 35.07
N PRO A 21 34.71 7.08 33.91
CA PRO A 21 35.10 6.46 32.65
C PRO A 21 36.32 7.18 32.02
N PRO A 22 37.21 6.46 31.30
CA PRO A 22 38.37 7.07 30.65
C PRO A 22 37.98 7.77 29.33
N LYS A 23 38.58 8.95 29.14
CA LYS A 23 38.50 9.78 27.92
C LYS A 23 39.24 9.10 26.76
N LEU A 24 38.56 8.89 25.63
CA LEU A 24 39.21 8.55 24.36
C LEU A 24 39.74 9.83 23.67
N SER A 25 41.03 9.84 23.37
CA SER A 25 41.70 10.88 22.59
C SER A 25 41.93 10.41 21.15
N ARG A 26 41.78 11.36 20.22
CA ARG A 26 42.01 11.22 18.78
C ARG A 26 43.50 11.02 18.47
N GLY A 27 43.82 10.05 17.63
CA GLY A 27 45.13 9.90 17.01
C GLY A 27 45.00 9.52 15.53
N LYS A 28 45.43 10.41 14.64
CA LYS A 28 45.69 10.15 13.20
C LYS A 28 47.04 9.43 13.07
N ILE A 29 47.15 8.39 12.25
CA ILE A 29 48.40 8.02 11.56
C ILE A 29 48.07 7.52 10.15
N ALA A 30 48.80 8.07 9.18
CA ALA A 30 48.82 7.69 7.78
C ALA A 30 50.11 6.91 7.45
N GLY A 31 50.06 6.15 6.36
CA GLY A 31 51.19 5.45 5.71
C GLY A 31 50.84 3.98 5.46
N ALA A 32 51.14 3.30 4.37
CA ALA A 32 51.58 3.57 2.99
C ALA A 32 52.01 2.20 2.42
N VAL A 33 51.49 1.84 1.24
CA VAL A 33 52.14 1.07 0.15
C VAL A 33 52.73 -0.33 0.43
N ALA A 34 52.19 -1.34 -0.29
CA ALA A 34 53.00 -2.28 -1.10
C ALA A 34 52.14 -3.00 -2.14
N ALA A 35 52.61 -2.96 -3.39
CA ALA A 35 52.06 -3.62 -4.56
C ALA A 35 52.62 -5.05 -4.72
N ALA A 36 51.87 -5.94 -5.38
CA ALA A 36 52.45 -7.02 -6.17
C ALA A 36 51.49 -7.46 -7.28
N VAL A 37 52.01 -7.38 -8.51
CA VAL A 37 51.46 -7.85 -9.79
C VAL A 37 51.99 -9.26 -10.05
N ALA A 38 51.19 -10.16 -10.61
CA ALA A 38 51.68 -11.19 -11.54
C ALA A 38 50.53 -11.78 -12.39
N THR A 39 50.80 -11.76 -13.70
CA THR A 39 50.00 -12.09 -14.88
C THR A 39 50.05 -13.59 -15.22
N PHE A 40 49.21 -14.00 -16.19
CA PHE A 40 49.32 -15.08 -17.22
C PHE A 40 48.28 -16.21 -17.13
N VAL A 41 47.71 -16.79 -18.19
CA VAL A 41 47.88 -16.78 -19.67
C VAL A 41 46.51 -17.10 -20.29
N ILE A 42 46.22 -16.55 -21.48
CA ILE A 42 45.17 -16.97 -22.42
C ILE A 42 45.69 -18.12 -23.28
N LEU A 43 44.90 -19.19 -23.48
CA LEU A 43 45.03 -20.02 -24.69
C LEU A 43 43.64 -20.47 -25.18
N ALA A 44 43.22 -19.86 -26.28
CA ALA A 44 42.24 -20.44 -27.19
C ALA A 44 43.01 -21.24 -28.25
N LEU A 45 42.51 -22.41 -28.66
CA LEU A 45 42.71 -22.92 -30.01
C LEU A 45 41.55 -23.83 -30.43
N SER A 46 41.13 -23.58 -31.65
CA SER A 46 40.09 -24.16 -32.49
C SER A 46 40.27 -25.63 -32.88
N GLY A 47 39.18 -26.28 -33.28
CA GLY A 47 39.25 -27.52 -34.06
C GLY A 47 37.88 -28.11 -34.40
N SER A 48 37.35 -27.75 -35.56
CA SER A 48 36.17 -28.32 -36.22
C SER A 48 36.46 -29.70 -36.81
N SER A 49 35.46 -30.60 -36.82
CA SER A 49 34.89 -31.24 -38.02
C SER A 49 34.08 -32.51 -37.72
N SER A 50 33.02 -32.63 -38.52
CA SER A 50 31.93 -33.61 -38.57
C SER A 50 32.33 -34.99 -39.08
N THR A 51 31.57 -36.04 -38.71
CA THR A 51 30.97 -36.98 -39.69
C THR A 51 29.80 -37.77 -39.08
N SER A 52 28.83 -38.04 -39.95
CA SER A 52 27.50 -38.61 -39.80
C SER A 52 27.44 -40.14 -39.91
N SER A 53 26.40 -40.76 -39.33
CA SER A 53 25.75 -41.93 -39.96
C SER A 53 24.27 -42.06 -39.54
N THR A 54 23.44 -42.20 -40.56
CA THR A 54 21.96 -42.25 -40.61
C THR A 54 21.37 -43.67 -40.51
N SER A 55 20.15 -43.78 -39.96
CA SER A 55 19.13 -44.72 -40.47
C SER A 55 17.70 -44.26 -40.08
N SER A 56 16.92 -43.90 -41.10
CA SER A 56 15.48 -43.56 -41.18
C SER A 56 14.58 -44.81 -41.01
N THR A 57 13.31 -44.75 -40.56
CA THR A 57 12.05 -44.23 -41.17
C THR A 57 10.90 -44.46 -40.15
N SER A 58 9.73 -43.80 -40.07
CA SER A 58 8.99 -42.70 -40.74
C SER A 58 7.67 -42.53 -39.94
N SER A 59 7.23 -41.34 -39.49
CA SER A 59 6.21 -40.44 -40.09
C SER A 59 5.62 -39.63 -38.89
N ALA A 60 5.30 -38.33 -38.86
CA ALA A 60 4.87 -37.35 -39.85
C ALA A 60 5.37 -35.92 -39.49
N VAL A 61 5.31 -35.04 -40.48
CA VAL A 61 6.09 -33.80 -40.66
C VAL A 61 5.29 -32.53 -40.32
N SER A 62 5.92 -31.56 -39.65
CA SER A 62 5.77 -30.13 -39.97
C SER A 62 7.13 -29.43 -39.85
N GLN A 63 7.54 -28.75 -40.92
CA GLN A 63 8.84 -28.09 -41.03
C GLN A 63 8.88 -26.75 -40.27
N PRO A 64 10.07 -26.28 -39.84
CA PRO A 64 10.23 -24.93 -39.32
C PRO A 64 10.05 -23.92 -40.46
N VAL A 65 9.09 -23.01 -40.29
CA VAL A 65 8.87 -21.89 -41.21
C VAL A 65 10.10 -20.98 -41.16
N LYS A 66 10.88 -20.95 -42.25
CA LYS A 66 11.84 -19.86 -42.49
C LYS A 66 11.03 -18.58 -42.67
N ILE A 67 11.07 -17.71 -41.67
CA ILE A 67 10.56 -16.35 -41.80
C ILE A 67 11.56 -15.60 -42.68
N ASP A 68 11.11 -15.23 -43.87
CA ASP A 68 11.83 -14.35 -44.76
C ASP A 68 11.75 -12.92 -44.19
N GLU A 69 12.80 -12.49 -43.48
CA GLU A 69 12.92 -11.17 -42.87
C GLU A 69 12.76 -10.02 -43.89
N SER A 70 12.91 -10.30 -45.19
CA SER A 70 12.73 -9.29 -46.24
C SER A 70 11.26 -9.00 -46.59
N LYS A 71 10.30 -9.82 -46.11
CA LYS A 71 8.86 -9.65 -46.34
C LYS A 71 8.07 -9.05 -45.17
N LEU A 72 8.70 -8.88 -44.00
CA LEU A 72 8.14 -8.13 -42.86
C LEU A 72 8.47 -6.62 -42.92
N LEU A 73 9.24 -6.20 -43.93
CA LEU A 73 9.76 -4.84 -44.09
C LEU A 73 9.07 -4.01 -45.18
N GLN A 74 7.90 -4.43 -45.68
CA GLN A 74 7.25 -3.77 -46.83
C GLN A 74 5.94 -3.02 -46.57
N ASP A 75 5.58 -2.70 -45.32
CA ASP A 75 4.49 -1.75 -45.04
C ASP A 75 4.84 -0.63 -44.05
N PHE A 76 6.13 -0.40 -43.75
CA PHE A 76 6.53 0.81 -43.02
C PHE A 76 7.22 1.80 -43.96
N ASP A 77 6.38 2.64 -44.56
CA ASP A 77 6.81 3.85 -45.25
C ASP A 77 7.61 4.75 -44.28
N ILE A 78 8.84 5.07 -44.71
CA ILE A 78 9.92 5.70 -43.94
C ILE A 78 9.94 7.22 -44.17
N THR A 79 8.85 7.81 -44.69
CA THR A 79 8.80 9.25 -44.96
C THR A 79 7.52 9.89 -44.46
N GLY A 80 7.39 9.94 -43.13
CA GLY A 80 6.40 10.80 -42.48
C GLY A 80 5.42 10.03 -41.61
N MET A 81 5.86 9.63 -40.40
CA MET A 81 4.93 9.32 -39.33
C MET A 81 5.14 10.30 -38.18
N ALA A 82 4.03 10.95 -37.83
CA ALA A 82 3.86 11.70 -36.60
C ALA A 82 4.38 10.87 -35.41
N THR A 83 5.08 11.53 -34.49
CA THR A 83 5.38 10.97 -33.18
C THR A 83 4.12 10.32 -32.59
N PRO A 84 4.17 9.07 -32.10
CA PRO A 84 3.08 8.52 -31.30
C PRO A 84 2.66 9.57 -30.25
N LYS A 85 1.35 9.87 -30.11
CA LYS A 85 0.82 10.98 -29.26
C LYS A 85 1.38 11.02 -27.81
N CYS A 86 1.92 9.89 -27.34
CA CYS A 86 2.50 9.61 -26.03
C CYS A 86 4.00 9.93 -25.88
N TRP A 87 4.73 10.19 -26.97
CA TRP A 87 6.17 10.47 -26.91
C TRP A 87 6.44 11.96 -26.69
N LYS A 88 7.49 12.25 -25.93
CA LYS A 88 7.92 13.60 -25.60
C LYS A 88 9.26 13.91 -26.28
N ASN A 89 9.28 15.01 -27.02
CA ASN A 89 10.52 15.58 -27.54
C ASN A 89 11.18 16.45 -26.47
N LYS A 90 12.51 16.57 -26.52
CA LYS A 90 13.31 17.38 -25.58
C LYS A 90 13.18 16.94 -24.12
N THR A 91 12.79 15.69 -23.88
CA THR A 91 12.62 15.16 -22.53
C THR A 91 13.37 13.85 -22.40
N PHE A 92 14.03 13.64 -21.26
CA PHE A 92 14.54 12.35 -20.83
C PHE A 92 14.11 12.08 -19.39
N TYR A 93 14.21 10.83 -18.94
CA TYR A 93 13.84 10.43 -17.60
C TYR A 93 15.10 10.16 -16.77
N VAL A 94 15.01 10.46 -15.48
CA VAL A 94 16.07 10.24 -14.48
C VAL A 94 15.45 9.61 -13.25
N GLU A 95 16.09 8.58 -12.72
CA GLU A 95 15.69 7.93 -11.46
C GLU A 95 15.71 8.94 -10.30
N MET A 96 14.91 8.69 -9.25
CA MET A 96 14.87 9.57 -8.06
C MET A 96 16.23 9.73 -7.37
N ASN A 97 17.12 8.74 -7.47
CA ASN A 97 18.48 8.79 -6.93
C ASN A 97 19.46 9.60 -7.80
N GLY A 98 19.00 10.16 -8.93
CA GLY A 98 19.81 10.94 -9.86
C GLY A 98 20.47 10.13 -10.97
N GLU A 99 20.32 8.80 -10.97
CA GLU A 99 20.86 7.94 -12.02
C GLU A 99 20.06 8.07 -13.32
N PHE A 100 20.75 7.94 -14.44
CA PHE A 100 20.14 8.06 -15.78
C PHE A 100 19.56 6.74 -16.30
N ALA A 101 19.69 5.66 -15.52
CA ALA A 101 19.24 4.33 -15.87
C ALA A 101 18.76 3.60 -14.61
N MET A 102 17.78 2.70 -14.76
CA MET A 102 17.33 1.83 -13.68
C MET A 102 18.46 0.87 -13.23
N PRO A 103 18.45 0.42 -11.96
CA PRO A 103 19.46 -0.51 -11.45
C PRO A 103 19.65 -1.74 -12.34
N GLY A 104 20.90 -2.05 -12.70
CA GLY A 104 21.24 -3.18 -13.56
C GLY A 104 21.02 -2.95 -15.06
N SER A 105 20.59 -1.75 -15.48
CA SER A 105 20.52 -1.35 -16.88
C SER A 105 21.63 -0.35 -17.24
N SER A 106 21.92 -0.20 -18.54
CA SER A 106 22.90 0.76 -19.05
C SER A 106 22.45 1.35 -20.38
N LYS A 107 23.13 2.41 -20.85
CA LYS A 107 22.86 3.00 -22.17
C LYS A 107 23.15 1.96 -23.25
N THR A 108 22.12 1.53 -23.97
CA THR A 108 22.23 0.57 -25.07
C THR A 108 22.05 1.27 -26.41
N PRO A 109 22.77 0.87 -27.48
CA PRO A 109 22.52 1.40 -28.81
C PRO A 109 21.23 0.80 -29.38
N GLN A 110 20.34 1.64 -29.88
CA GLN A 110 19.11 1.26 -30.57
C GLN A 110 19.00 2.03 -31.88
N ALA A 111 18.45 1.40 -32.92
CA ALA A 111 18.34 2.02 -34.24
C ALA A 111 17.28 3.12 -34.29
N THR A 112 16.25 3.03 -33.44
CA THR A 112 15.11 3.96 -33.41
C THR A 112 14.58 4.14 -32.00
N PRO A 113 13.84 5.23 -31.71
CA PRO A 113 13.13 5.38 -30.44
C PRO A 113 12.09 4.27 -30.22
N ALA A 114 11.48 3.74 -31.28
CA ALA A 114 10.53 2.61 -31.19
C ALA A 114 11.22 1.33 -30.70
N ALA A 115 12.43 1.06 -31.17
CA ALA A 115 13.24 -0.06 -30.67
C ALA A 115 13.62 0.14 -29.19
N CYS A 116 13.92 1.37 -28.79
CA CYS A 116 14.17 1.72 -27.38
C CYS A 116 12.93 1.52 -26.49
N GLN A 117 11.75 1.91 -26.98
CA GLN A 117 10.49 1.64 -26.31
C GLN A 117 10.20 0.14 -26.18
N LEU A 118 10.41 -0.64 -27.25
CA LEU A 118 10.22 -2.09 -27.22
C LEU A 118 11.16 -2.74 -26.21
N LEU A 119 12.42 -2.29 -26.15
CA LEU A 119 13.37 -2.76 -25.15
C LEU A 119 12.86 -2.48 -23.73
N CYS A 120 12.31 -1.28 -23.47
CA CYS A 120 11.65 -0.99 -22.20
C CYS A 120 10.46 -1.94 -21.95
N ALA A 121 9.63 -2.18 -22.96
CA ALA A 121 8.48 -3.07 -22.88
C ALA A 121 8.83 -4.50 -22.47
N THR A 122 10.01 -4.99 -22.85
CA THR A 122 10.50 -6.32 -22.51
C THR A 122 11.40 -6.37 -21.28
N THR A 123 11.79 -5.22 -20.73
CA THR A 123 12.68 -5.14 -19.57
C THR A 123 11.88 -5.07 -18.28
N PHE A 124 12.07 -6.05 -17.39
CA PHE A 124 11.43 -6.08 -16.08
C PHE A 124 11.80 -4.83 -15.28
N GLY A 125 10.79 -4.09 -14.79
CA GLY A 125 10.96 -2.86 -14.00
C GLY A 125 11.15 -1.57 -14.81
N CYS A 126 11.23 -1.62 -16.14
CA CYS A 126 11.27 -0.41 -16.97
C CYS A 126 9.86 0.16 -17.19
N GLU A 127 9.69 1.46 -16.93
CA GLU A 127 8.44 2.18 -17.22
C GLU A 127 8.62 3.34 -18.19
N HIS A 128 9.83 3.85 -18.35
CA HIS A 128 10.13 4.95 -19.27
C HIS A 128 11.40 4.67 -20.07
N PHE A 129 11.41 5.08 -21.33
CA PHE A 129 12.60 5.06 -22.17
C PHE A 129 13.04 6.49 -22.52
N SER A 130 14.34 6.69 -22.72
CA SER A 130 14.93 7.93 -23.23
C SER A 130 15.89 7.61 -24.36
N TYR A 131 15.65 8.18 -25.53
CA TYR A 131 16.39 7.93 -26.76
C TYR A 131 17.06 9.19 -27.28
N TRP A 132 18.36 9.12 -27.57
CA TRP A 132 19.14 10.19 -28.19
C TRP A 132 19.35 9.90 -29.67
N LYS A 133 19.43 10.95 -30.49
CA LYS A 133 19.71 10.85 -31.93
C LYS A 133 21.04 10.18 -32.29
N ASP A 134 21.95 10.04 -31.33
CA ASP A 134 23.20 9.26 -31.48
C ASP A 134 22.96 7.74 -31.42
N GLY A 135 21.71 7.29 -31.28
CA GLY A 135 21.34 5.88 -31.12
C GLY A 135 21.27 5.44 -29.66
N GLY A 136 21.56 6.32 -28.70
CA GLY A 136 21.55 5.99 -27.29
C GLY A 136 20.17 5.74 -26.72
N CYS A 137 19.96 4.60 -26.07
CA CYS A 137 18.72 4.24 -25.37
C CYS A 137 18.99 4.01 -23.88
N LEU A 138 18.26 4.72 -23.02
CA LEU A 138 18.25 4.54 -21.57
C LEU A 138 16.87 4.11 -21.10
N LEU A 139 16.87 3.21 -20.12
CA LEU A 139 15.68 2.63 -19.52
C LEU A 139 15.59 3.09 -18.07
N THR A 140 14.43 3.54 -17.66
CA THR A 140 14.21 4.04 -16.31
C THR A 140 12.90 3.52 -15.73
N SER A 141 12.84 3.40 -14.41
CA SER A 141 11.76 2.77 -13.66
C SER A 141 10.56 3.70 -13.46
N TYR A 142 9.54 3.19 -12.77
CA TYR A 142 8.29 3.93 -12.51
C TYR A 142 8.48 5.20 -11.70
N ASN A 143 9.53 5.26 -10.86
CA ASN A 143 9.80 6.41 -10.01
C ASN A 143 10.61 7.52 -10.74
N ALA A 144 11.02 7.26 -11.97
CA ALA A 144 11.81 8.19 -12.75
C ALA A 144 10.97 9.40 -13.16
N PHE A 145 11.58 10.57 -13.07
CA PHE A 145 10.91 11.83 -13.37
C PHE A 145 11.48 12.47 -14.64
N PRO A 146 10.65 13.18 -15.42
CA PRO A 146 11.09 13.81 -16.65
C PRO A 146 12.00 15.01 -16.35
N LYS A 147 13.03 15.17 -17.17
CA LYS A 147 13.89 16.36 -17.25
C LYS A 147 13.92 16.89 -18.67
N SER A 148 13.84 18.21 -18.78
CA SER A 148 14.04 18.92 -20.05
C SER A 148 15.49 18.83 -20.49
N PHE A 149 15.70 18.49 -21.75
CA PHE A 149 17.01 18.48 -22.38
C PHE A 149 17.32 19.86 -22.97
N THR A 150 18.37 20.51 -22.47
CA THR A 150 18.91 21.76 -23.01
C THR A 150 20.29 21.50 -23.61
N GLY A 151 20.36 21.44 -24.94
CA GLY A 151 21.59 21.12 -25.65
C GLY A 151 21.62 21.73 -27.05
N PRO A 152 22.75 21.67 -27.77
CA PRO A 152 22.95 22.36 -29.06
C PRO A 152 21.91 21.99 -30.14
N ASN A 153 21.25 20.84 -29.97
CA ASN A 153 20.17 20.35 -30.79
C ASN A 153 18.97 20.04 -29.89
N ASP A 154 18.13 21.04 -29.67
CA ASP A 154 16.95 20.97 -28.81
C ASP A 154 16.05 19.75 -29.06
N ASN A 155 15.95 19.25 -30.30
CA ASN A 155 15.18 18.05 -30.66
C ASN A 155 16.03 16.75 -30.68
N ALA A 156 17.12 16.68 -29.91
CA ALA A 156 18.04 15.54 -29.92
C ALA A 156 17.57 14.34 -29.09
N VAL A 157 16.53 14.51 -28.27
CA VAL A 157 16.06 13.49 -27.34
C VAL A 157 14.57 13.26 -27.50
N ILE A 158 14.18 11.98 -27.53
CA ILE A 158 12.81 11.48 -27.59
C ILE A 158 12.64 10.51 -26.42
N SER A 159 11.61 10.69 -25.61
CA SER A 159 11.28 9.76 -24.53
C SER A 159 9.81 9.37 -24.55
N GLY A 160 9.45 8.36 -23.76
CA GLY A 160 8.07 7.95 -23.63
C GLY A 160 7.89 6.79 -22.67
N PRO A 161 6.64 6.37 -22.43
CA PRO A 161 6.33 5.25 -21.55
C PRO A 161 6.73 3.92 -22.19
N ARG A 162 6.82 2.88 -21.36
CA ARG A 162 7.04 1.48 -21.74
C ARG A 162 6.16 1.01 -22.90
N LYS A 163 4.90 1.43 -22.91
CA LYS A 163 3.94 1.12 -23.98
C LYS A 163 3.11 2.36 -24.28
N CYS A 164 3.01 2.72 -25.54
CA CYS A 164 2.02 3.69 -25.98
C CYS A 164 0.66 3.02 -26.06
N LEU A 165 -0.19 3.32 -25.09
CA LEU A 165 -1.58 2.91 -25.13
C LEU A 165 -2.30 3.80 -26.17
N PRO A 166 -3.10 3.23 -27.09
CA PRO A 166 -3.90 4.02 -28.00
C PRO A 166 -4.83 4.91 -27.18
N MET A 167 -4.76 6.21 -27.41
CA MET A 167 -5.82 7.12 -26.95
C MET A 167 -7.06 6.84 -27.79
N ASN A 168 -7.83 5.83 -27.39
CA ASN A 168 -9.28 5.73 -27.51
C ASN A 168 -9.77 4.57 -26.60
N ASP A 169 -10.65 4.94 -25.66
CA ASP A 169 -11.58 4.13 -24.84
C ASP A 169 -11.05 3.24 -23.70
N GLY A 170 -9.97 3.65 -23.03
CA GLY A 170 -10.00 3.70 -21.57
C GLY A 170 -10.22 5.17 -21.19
N PRO A 171 -11.03 5.53 -20.18
CA PRO A 171 -11.40 6.93 -19.97
C PRO A 171 -10.16 7.79 -19.75
N THR A 172 -9.76 8.48 -20.81
CA THR A 172 -8.74 9.52 -20.82
C THR A 172 -9.26 10.67 -20.00
N MET A 173 -8.68 10.80 -18.82
CA MET A 173 -8.94 11.86 -17.86
C MET A 173 -8.33 13.16 -18.40
N VAL A 174 -9.14 13.97 -19.07
CA VAL A 174 -8.83 15.38 -19.31
C VAL A 174 -9.10 16.11 -18.01
N PHE A 175 -8.05 16.51 -17.29
CA PHE A 175 -8.17 17.35 -16.10
C PHE A 175 -7.51 18.67 -16.44
N GLU A 176 -8.31 19.60 -16.97
CA GLU A 176 -7.98 21.01 -16.82
C GLU A 176 -7.90 21.28 -15.31
N GLY A 177 -6.70 21.66 -14.89
CA GLY A 177 -6.45 21.96 -13.51
C GLY A 177 -7.33 23.09 -13.00
N SER A 178 -7.67 22.99 -11.72
CA SER A 178 -8.29 23.99 -10.84
C SER A 178 -9.82 24.00 -10.63
N ALA A 179 -10.65 23.18 -11.30
CA ALA A 179 -12.12 23.27 -11.09
C ALA A 179 -12.92 21.99 -11.41
N LEU A 180 -12.75 20.88 -10.67
CA LEU A 180 -13.54 19.67 -10.97
C LEU A 180 -15.06 19.79 -10.71
N GLY A 181 -15.54 20.87 -10.08
CA GLY A 181 -16.98 21.08 -9.87
C GLY A 181 -17.71 19.88 -9.26
N LEU A 182 -17.00 19.01 -8.53
CA LEU A 182 -17.57 17.76 -8.05
C LEU A 182 -18.73 18.07 -7.13
N PRO A 183 -19.86 17.37 -7.29
CA PRO A 183 -20.96 17.49 -6.37
C PRO A 183 -20.45 17.33 -4.93
N PRO A 184 -20.76 18.29 -4.05
CA PRO A 184 -20.54 18.15 -2.62
C PRO A 184 -21.19 16.86 -2.08
N PHE A 185 -20.49 16.13 -1.21
CA PHE A 185 -21.12 15.04 -0.45
C PHE A 185 -22.25 15.62 0.39
N HIS A 186 -23.42 15.00 0.30
CA HIS A 186 -24.59 15.35 1.10
C HIS A 186 -25.17 14.09 1.71
N ALA A 187 -25.17 14.03 3.03
CA ALA A 187 -25.86 12.96 3.73
C ALA A 187 -27.36 12.96 3.37
N HIS A 188 -27.89 11.77 3.12
CA HIS A 188 -29.23 11.55 2.63
C HIS A 188 -30.26 11.72 3.74
N ARG A 189 -31.32 12.49 3.47
CA ARG A 189 -32.38 12.79 4.47
C ARG A 189 -33.32 11.61 4.76
N ALA A 190 -33.27 10.51 4.01
CA ALA A 190 -34.25 9.44 4.23
C ALA A 190 -34.03 8.70 5.55
N THR A 191 -35.16 8.25 6.10
CA THR A 191 -35.27 7.56 7.39
C THR A 191 -35.15 6.02 7.27
N GLY A 192 -34.95 5.50 6.05
CA GLY A 192 -34.71 4.08 5.77
C GLY A 192 -33.31 3.62 6.22
N CYS A 193 -33.15 2.31 6.40
CA CYS A 193 -31.90 1.68 6.83
C CYS A 193 -31.12 1.03 5.68
N GLU A 194 -31.72 0.98 4.51
CA GLU A 194 -31.13 0.38 3.32
C GLU A 194 -30.17 1.34 2.64
N SER A 195 -29.28 0.77 1.82
CA SER A 195 -28.44 1.51 0.89
C SER A 195 -29.27 2.37 -0.06
N LEU A 196 -28.61 3.30 -0.74
CA LEU A 196 -29.22 4.06 -1.83
C LEU A 196 -29.49 3.20 -3.08
N HIS A 197 -28.75 2.11 -3.26
CA HIS A 197 -28.75 1.28 -4.47
C HIS A 197 -28.85 -0.21 -4.15
N ASP A 198 -29.75 -0.92 -4.81
CA ASP A 198 -29.96 -2.36 -4.58
C ASP A 198 -28.91 -3.24 -5.27
N GLU A 199 -28.40 -2.83 -6.44
CA GLU A 199 -27.48 -3.60 -7.25
C GLU A 199 -26.18 -2.83 -7.52
N TYR A 200 -25.05 -3.52 -7.34
CA TYR A 200 -23.72 -3.03 -7.66
C TYR A 200 -23.04 -3.93 -8.70
N GLN A 201 -22.02 -3.41 -9.37
CA GLN A 201 -21.21 -4.11 -10.37
C GLN A 201 -19.72 -3.87 -10.13
N LEU A 202 -18.88 -4.85 -10.51
CA LEU A 202 -17.43 -4.74 -10.33
C LEU A 202 -16.85 -3.55 -11.10
N ALA A 203 -16.16 -2.67 -10.39
CA ALA A 203 -15.49 -1.49 -10.95
C ALA A 203 -13.96 -1.66 -10.94
N TRP A 204 -13.41 -2.31 -9.91
CA TRP A 204 -11.97 -2.48 -9.73
C TRP A 204 -11.64 -3.74 -8.90
N LYS A 205 -10.46 -4.32 -9.12
CA LYS A 205 -9.95 -5.43 -8.30
C LYS A 205 -8.43 -5.46 -8.20
N ALA A 206 -7.94 -5.88 -7.04
CA ALA A 206 -6.61 -6.40 -6.80
C ALA A 206 -6.74 -7.88 -6.42
N GLN A 207 -6.19 -8.79 -7.24
CA GLN A 207 -6.30 -10.23 -7.05
C GLN A 207 -5.17 -10.97 -7.78
N GLY A 208 -4.76 -12.12 -7.24
CA GLY A 208 -3.85 -13.05 -7.91
C GLY A 208 -2.45 -12.49 -8.10
N GLU A 209 -1.77 -12.93 -9.16
CA GLU A 209 -0.39 -12.50 -9.47
C GLU A 209 -0.27 -10.98 -9.73
N THR A 210 -1.35 -10.33 -10.14
CA THR A 210 -1.43 -8.90 -10.45
C THR A 210 -1.92 -8.07 -9.27
N PHE A 211 -2.02 -8.63 -8.05
CA PHE A 211 -2.61 -7.95 -6.90
C PHE A 211 -1.99 -6.57 -6.64
N PHE A 212 -0.68 -6.43 -6.78
CA PHE A 212 0.05 -5.20 -6.47
C PHE A 212 0.24 -4.25 -7.67
N ASP A 213 -0.40 -4.49 -8.82
CA ASP A 213 -0.17 -3.70 -10.04
C ASP A 213 -0.70 -2.28 -9.94
N ASP A 214 -1.91 -2.11 -9.40
CA ASP A 214 -2.62 -0.81 -9.33
C ASP A 214 -2.52 -0.14 -7.94
N TRP A 215 -1.37 -0.33 -7.28
CA TRP A 215 -1.06 0.25 -5.97
C TRP A 215 0.15 1.18 -6.03
N GLN A 216 0.06 2.27 -5.28
CA GLN A 216 1.16 3.17 -4.95
C GLN A 216 1.77 2.73 -3.61
N PHE A 217 3.10 2.54 -3.59
CA PHE A 217 3.84 2.20 -2.38
C PHE A 217 4.35 3.48 -1.72
N ILE A 218 3.78 3.83 -0.57
CA ILE A 218 4.12 5.03 0.17
C ILE A 218 5.25 4.70 1.14
N ASN A 219 6.36 5.43 1.06
CA ASN A 219 7.57 5.20 1.85
C ASN A 219 7.75 6.21 3.00
N LYS A 220 6.67 6.91 3.38
CA LYS A 220 6.65 7.89 4.47
C LYS A 220 5.75 7.42 5.60
N SER A 221 6.27 7.44 6.83
CA SER A 221 5.48 7.24 8.04
C SER A 221 5.04 8.58 8.61
N GLU A 222 3.77 8.70 8.98
CA GLU A 222 3.18 9.88 9.63
C GLU A 222 2.81 9.61 11.10
N THR A 223 2.89 8.35 11.55
CA THR A 223 2.46 7.89 12.89
C THR A 223 3.61 7.70 13.87
N ARG A 224 4.82 8.14 13.49
CA ARG A 224 6.06 8.08 14.30
C ARG A 224 6.38 6.67 14.82
N GLY A 225 5.96 5.65 14.09
CA GLY A 225 6.12 4.25 14.48
C GLY A 225 7.49 3.66 14.19
N ALA A 226 7.67 2.38 14.52
CA ALA A 226 8.89 1.61 14.29
C ALA A 226 8.94 0.98 12.88
N GLU A 227 7.94 1.24 12.04
CA GLU A 227 7.94 0.81 10.66
C GLU A 227 8.89 1.63 9.77
N TRP A 228 9.43 0.94 8.76
CA TRP A 228 10.18 1.48 7.65
C TRP A 228 9.47 1.03 6.37
N TYR A 229 8.65 1.90 5.81
CA TYR A 229 7.88 1.59 4.63
C TYR A 229 8.76 1.53 3.37
N LEU A 230 8.72 0.39 2.69
CA LEU A 230 9.51 0.14 1.49
C LEU A 230 8.81 0.63 0.22
N ASN A 231 9.60 1.00 -0.79
CA ASN A 231 9.07 1.15 -2.14
C ASN A 231 8.72 -0.23 -2.75
N LYS A 232 8.04 -0.25 -3.90
CA LYS A 232 7.55 -1.49 -4.54
C LYS A 232 8.68 -2.48 -4.82
N SER A 233 9.78 -2.02 -5.42
CA SER A 233 10.90 -2.90 -5.79
C SER A 233 11.56 -3.53 -4.57
N GLU A 234 11.79 -2.74 -3.53
CA GLU A 234 12.37 -3.22 -2.27
C GLU A 234 11.41 -4.19 -1.57
N ALA A 235 10.12 -3.91 -1.54
CA ALA A 235 9.13 -4.75 -0.88
C ALA A 235 9.09 -6.18 -1.46
N PHE A 236 9.14 -6.31 -2.79
CA PHE A 236 9.24 -7.62 -3.45
C PHE A 236 10.60 -8.28 -3.20
N HIS A 237 11.70 -7.54 -3.33
CA HIS A 237 13.04 -8.09 -3.15
C HIS A 237 13.28 -8.59 -1.72
N GLN A 238 12.73 -7.90 -0.72
CA GLN A 238 12.85 -8.24 0.70
C GLN A 238 11.78 -9.25 1.15
N GLY A 239 10.89 -9.71 0.26
CA GLY A 239 9.82 -10.66 0.60
C GLY A 239 8.76 -10.11 1.57
N VAL A 240 8.65 -8.79 1.67
CA VAL A 240 7.65 -8.08 2.50
C VAL A 240 6.29 -8.10 1.80
N VAL A 241 6.28 -8.20 0.47
CA VAL A 241 5.09 -8.50 -0.32
C VAL A 241 5.32 -9.68 -1.27
N HIS A 242 4.26 -10.44 -1.52
CA HIS A 242 4.27 -11.55 -2.47
C HIS A 242 2.87 -11.72 -3.07
N ALA A 243 2.77 -11.94 -4.39
CA ALA A 243 1.51 -12.20 -5.07
C ALA A 243 1.62 -13.48 -5.89
N SER A 244 0.59 -14.33 -5.83
CA SER A 244 0.50 -15.57 -6.58
C SER A 244 -0.95 -15.88 -6.92
N LYS A 245 -1.21 -16.99 -7.61
CA LYS A 245 -2.57 -17.49 -7.83
C LYS A 245 -3.33 -17.81 -6.53
N ALA A 246 -2.61 -18.11 -5.45
CA ALA A 246 -3.21 -18.42 -4.16
C ALA A 246 -3.70 -17.17 -3.40
N GLY A 247 -3.20 -15.98 -3.75
CA GLY A 247 -3.49 -14.75 -3.04
C GLY A 247 -2.27 -13.84 -2.93
N ALA A 248 -2.40 -12.81 -2.12
CA ALA A 248 -1.39 -11.81 -1.85
C ALA A 248 -1.04 -11.76 -0.35
N ILE A 249 0.26 -11.67 -0.09
CA ILE A 249 0.83 -11.56 1.24
C ILE A 249 1.44 -10.17 1.38
N LEU A 250 1.17 -9.54 2.52
CA LEU A 250 1.77 -8.29 2.97
C LEU A 250 2.18 -8.47 4.43
N ARG A 251 3.46 -8.36 4.77
CA ARG A 251 3.96 -8.73 6.11
C ARG A 251 4.94 -7.72 6.68
N VAL A 252 5.15 -7.79 8.00
CA VAL A 252 6.31 -7.15 8.62
C VAL A 252 7.56 -7.95 8.25
N GLY A 253 8.61 -7.24 7.83
CA GLY A 253 9.90 -7.82 7.49
C GLY A 253 10.94 -7.66 8.60
N GLU A 254 12.16 -8.08 8.28
CA GLU A 254 13.30 -7.98 9.18
C GLU A 254 13.63 -6.52 9.55
N GLN A 255 14.41 -6.38 10.62
CA GLN A 255 14.97 -5.10 11.05
C GLN A 255 15.88 -4.49 9.98
N VAL A 256 15.74 -3.19 9.72
CA VAL A 256 16.53 -2.46 8.71
C VAL A 256 17.49 -1.43 9.32
N GLN A 257 17.14 -0.88 10.48
CA GLN A 257 17.98 0.02 11.27
C GLN A 257 17.73 -0.25 12.75
N PRO A 258 18.57 0.24 13.68
CA PRO A 258 18.18 0.28 15.09
C PRO A 258 16.77 0.86 15.21
N PHE A 259 15.89 0.17 15.92
CA PHE A 259 14.53 0.67 16.20
C PHE A 259 13.59 0.75 15.00
N LYS A 260 13.95 0.17 13.85
CA LYS A 260 13.11 0.18 12.64
C LYS A 260 13.04 -1.18 11.94
N ARG A 261 11.81 -1.60 11.61
CA ARG A 261 11.53 -2.83 10.84
C ARG A 261 10.86 -2.55 9.52
N ARG A 262 11.16 -3.37 8.50
CA ARG A 262 10.55 -3.24 7.18
C ARG A 262 9.04 -3.47 7.25
N SER A 263 8.28 -2.64 6.56
CA SER A 263 6.85 -2.82 6.33
C SER A 263 6.47 -2.17 5.01
N VAL A 264 5.18 -2.08 4.71
CA VAL A 264 4.64 -1.42 3.52
C VAL A 264 3.34 -0.69 3.84
N MET A 265 3.12 0.40 3.12
CA MET A 265 1.87 1.14 3.06
C MET A 265 1.47 1.28 1.60
N LEU A 266 0.29 0.77 1.27
CA LEU A 266 -0.23 0.75 -0.09
C LEU A 266 -1.43 1.68 -0.18
N HIS A 267 -1.43 2.52 -1.20
CA HIS A 267 -2.59 3.31 -1.62
C HIS A 267 -3.08 2.79 -2.96
N SER A 268 -4.39 2.63 -3.15
CA SER A 268 -4.92 2.34 -4.48
C SER A 268 -4.55 3.48 -5.43
N ALA A 269 -4.25 3.20 -6.70
CA ALA A 269 -3.98 4.25 -7.69
C ALA A 269 -5.26 5.02 -8.13
N GLN A 270 -6.42 4.57 -7.67
CA GLN A 270 -7.74 5.12 -7.96
C GLN A 270 -8.46 5.53 -6.67
N ALA A 271 -9.42 6.45 -6.80
CA ALA A 271 -10.28 6.88 -5.71
C ALA A 271 -11.77 6.83 -6.09
N TRP A 272 -12.63 6.54 -5.12
CA TRP A 272 -14.07 6.31 -5.30
C TRP A 272 -14.92 7.33 -4.56
N ARG A 273 -16.10 7.63 -5.11
CA ARG A 273 -16.97 8.71 -4.65
C ARG A 273 -18.06 8.22 -3.70
N PRO A 274 -18.00 8.58 -2.40
CA PRO A 274 -19.02 8.14 -1.45
C PRO A 274 -20.39 8.79 -1.63
N ASP A 275 -20.47 9.93 -2.33
CA ASP A 275 -21.74 10.62 -2.55
C ASP A 275 -22.64 9.90 -3.58
N VAL A 276 -22.02 9.13 -4.49
CA VAL A 276 -22.73 8.24 -5.41
C VAL A 276 -22.92 6.86 -4.77
N GLY A 277 -21.90 6.38 -4.08
CA GLY A 277 -21.92 5.10 -3.40
C GLY A 277 -20.96 4.10 -4.01
N PHE A 278 -20.35 3.29 -3.17
CA PHE A 278 -19.55 2.13 -3.58
C PHE A 278 -19.51 1.09 -2.47
N ILE A 279 -19.11 -0.13 -2.83
CA ILE A 279 -18.75 -1.19 -1.90
C ILE A 279 -17.28 -1.51 -2.08
N VAL A 280 -16.51 -1.59 -0.99
CA VAL A 280 -15.18 -2.24 -1.00
C VAL A 280 -15.25 -3.53 -0.20
N ALA A 281 -14.70 -4.61 -0.74
CA ALA A 281 -14.68 -5.93 -0.12
C ALA A 281 -13.29 -6.56 -0.16
N MET A 282 -12.76 -6.92 1.00
CA MET A 282 -11.51 -7.66 1.16
C MET A 282 -11.82 -9.09 1.63
N LYS A 283 -11.57 -10.08 0.78
CA LYS A 283 -11.60 -11.50 1.16
C LYS A 283 -10.22 -11.90 1.65
N TYR A 284 -10.13 -12.42 2.86
CA TYR A 284 -8.87 -12.69 3.53
C TYR A 284 -8.86 -14.04 4.24
N ASN A 285 -7.67 -14.62 4.34
CA ASN A 285 -7.39 -15.82 5.13
C ASN A 285 -6.70 -15.48 6.46
N HIS A 286 -6.00 -14.34 6.52
CA HIS A 286 -5.32 -13.86 7.73
C HIS A 286 -5.22 -12.33 7.75
N VAL A 287 -5.31 -11.72 8.94
CA VAL A 287 -4.99 -10.31 9.18
C VAL A 287 -3.91 -10.19 10.27
N PRO A 288 -3.08 -9.13 10.28
CA PRO A 288 -2.02 -8.97 11.25
C PRO A 288 -2.56 -8.82 12.67
N TYR A 289 -1.85 -9.32 13.67
CA TYR A 289 -2.11 -9.03 15.08
C TYR A 289 -0.85 -9.23 15.93
N GLY A 290 -0.92 -8.84 17.21
CA GLY A 290 0.13 -9.11 18.19
C GLY A 290 0.80 -7.85 18.74
N ALA A 291 1.68 -8.06 19.72
CA ALA A 291 2.33 -6.97 20.44
C ALA A 291 3.15 -6.05 19.50
N GLY A 292 2.86 -4.76 19.58
CA GLY A 292 3.50 -3.72 18.78
C GLY A 292 3.00 -3.60 17.35
N VAL A 293 2.02 -4.40 16.93
CA VAL A 293 1.45 -4.39 15.58
C VAL A 293 0.24 -3.44 15.53
N TRP A 294 0.21 -2.59 14.51
CA TRP A 294 -0.90 -1.67 14.21
C TRP A 294 -1.27 -1.77 12.73
N PRO A 295 -2.09 -2.76 12.34
CA PRO A 295 -2.56 -2.89 10.97
C PRO A 295 -3.76 -1.99 10.71
N ALA A 296 -3.89 -1.55 9.45
CA ALA A 296 -5.05 -0.79 9.01
C ALA A 296 -5.46 -1.17 7.58
N PHE A 297 -6.76 -1.41 7.40
CA PHE A 297 -7.47 -1.36 6.12
C PHE A 297 -8.49 -0.24 6.22
N TRP A 298 -8.22 0.85 5.52
CA TRP A 298 -8.88 2.13 5.72
C TRP A 298 -8.98 2.90 4.41
N MET A 299 -9.61 4.05 4.46
CA MET A 299 -9.79 4.92 3.31
C MET A 299 -9.50 6.37 3.66
N VAL A 300 -8.99 7.10 2.67
CA VAL A 300 -8.59 8.49 2.87
C VAL A 300 -8.75 9.29 1.61
N ASN A 301 -9.04 10.58 1.77
CA ASN A 301 -9.24 11.47 0.64
C ASN A 301 -8.00 11.62 -0.26
N SER A 302 -8.26 11.86 -1.54
CA SER A 302 -7.24 11.95 -2.61
C SER A 302 -6.84 13.38 -3.02
N ASP A 303 -7.73 14.36 -2.82
CA ASP A 303 -7.69 15.65 -3.53
C ASP A 303 -7.56 16.91 -2.66
N VAL A 304 -7.74 16.82 -1.35
CA VAL A 304 -7.64 17.94 -0.40
C VAL A 304 -6.69 17.61 0.75
N SER A 305 -6.33 18.62 1.56
CA SER A 305 -5.55 18.38 2.78
C SER A 305 -6.34 17.49 3.74
N TRP A 306 -5.73 16.44 4.24
CA TRP A 306 -6.29 15.68 5.35
C TRP A 306 -6.43 16.55 6.61
N PRO A 307 -7.48 16.37 7.46
CA PRO A 307 -8.60 15.43 7.32
C PRO A 307 -9.83 16.02 6.59
N LYS A 308 -9.67 17.10 5.80
CA LYS A 308 -10.81 17.83 5.22
C LYS A 308 -11.69 16.99 4.30
N GLY A 309 -11.10 16.01 3.63
CA GLY A 309 -11.81 15.17 2.68
C GLY A 309 -12.34 13.87 3.27
N GLY A 310 -12.24 13.69 4.59
CA GLY A 310 -12.64 12.46 5.26
C GLY A 310 -11.54 11.39 5.29
N GLU A 311 -11.51 10.68 6.40
CA GLU A 311 -10.79 9.42 6.63
C GLU A 311 -11.75 8.42 7.28
N LEU A 312 -11.73 7.17 6.80
CA LEU A 312 -12.59 6.10 7.27
C LEU A 312 -11.77 4.85 7.58
N ASP A 313 -11.80 4.42 8.83
CA ASP A 313 -11.14 3.19 9.28
C ASP A 313 -12.16 2.05 9.22
N ILE A 314 -11.86 1.01 8.45
CA ILE A 314 -12.74 -0.16 8.28
C ILE A 314 -12.29 -1.29 9.20
N LEU A 315 -10.97 -1.55 9.18
CA LEU A 315 -10.28 -2.44 10.09
C LEU A 315 -9.05 -1.72 10.63
N GLU A 316 -9.06 -1.30 11.88
CA GLU A 316 -7.92 -0.69 12.56
C GLU A 316 -7.90 -1.03 14.06
N TYR A 317 -6.75 -1.47 14.53
CA TYR A 317 -6.49 -1.76 15.94
C TYR A 317 -4.99 -1.73 16.21
N ALA A 318 -4.63 -1.73 17.49
CA ALA A 318 -3.25 -1.78 17.94
C ALA A 318 -3.09 -2.87 18.99
N ASN A 319 -2.00 -3.63 18.94
CA ASN A 319 -1.71 -4.70 19.89
C ASN A 319 -2.83 -5.77 19.93
N ASP A 320 -3.48 -5.94 21.09
CA ASP A 320 -4.66 -6.77 21.32
C ASP A 320 -5.93 -5.94 21.57
N GLU A 321 -5.95 -4.66 21.17
CA GLU A 321 -7.17 -3.87 21.16
C GLU A 321 -8.18 -4.40 20.13
N GLU A 322 -9.47 -4.18 20.42
CA GLU A 322 -10.54 -4.53 19.48
C GLU A 322 -10.66 -3.50 18.36
N ASN A 323 -10.92 -4.00 17.15
CA ASN A 323 -11.14 -3.24 15.92
C ASN A 323 -12.12 -2.08 16.08
N LYS A 324 -11.74 -0.91 15.57
CA LYS A 324 -12.56 0.31 15.53
C LYS A 324 -12.93 0.64 14.09
N VAL A 325 -14.23 0.78 13.84
CA VAL A 325 -14.77 1.46 12.67
C VAL A 325 -15.01 2.92 13.03
N THR A 326 -14.23 3.83 12.46
CA THR A 326 -14.20 5.26 12.81
C THR A 326 -14.22 6.14 11.58
N PHE A 327 -14.73 7.36 11.74
CA PHE A 327 -14.71 8.35 10.68
C PHE A 327 -14.25 9.72 11.19
N HIS A 328 -13.36 10.34 10.43
CA HIS A 328 -12.65 11.54 10.79
C HIS A 328 -12.85 12.62 9.71
N THR A 329 -13.26 13.82 10.11
CA THR A 329 -13.39 14.99 9.22
C THR A 329 -13.10 16.28 9.98
N ASP A 330 -12.68 17.35 9.29
CA ASP A 330 -12.57 18.70 9.88
C ASP A 330 -13.92 19.44 9.94
N GLN A 331 -14.99 18.83 9.43
CA GLN A 331 -16.34 19.40 9.47
C GLN A 331 -17.05 19.04 10.77
N LYS A 332 -17.94 19.94 11.24
CA LYS A 332 -18.77 19.71 12.45
C LYS A 332 -19.97 18.79 12.17
N CYS A 333 -19.67 17.60 11.65
CA CYS A 333 -20.64 16.55 11.34
C CYS A 333 -20.94 15.68 12.56
N LYS A 334 -22.19 15.21 12.67
CA LYS A 334 -22.63 14.27 13.71
C LYS A 334 -23.40 13.10 13.08
N MET A 335 -23.40 11.95 13.75
CA MET A 335 -24.28 10.86 13.34
C MET A 335 -25.76 11.18 13.66
N ASN A 336 -26.67 10.69 12.82
CA ASN A 336 -28.10 10.76 13.06
C ASN A 336 -28.52 9.69 14.09
N ILE A 337 -28.69 10.11 15.35
CA ILE A 337 -28.97 9.19 16.47
C ILE A 337 -30.29 8.42 16.33
N THR A 338 -31.32 9.03 15.73
CA THR A 338 -32.63 8.41 15.55
C THR A 338 -32.54 7.28 14.53
N LYS A 339 -31.87 7.52 13.40
CA LYS A 339 -31.62 6.52 12.37
C LYS A 339 -30.69 5.42 12.89
N LEU A 340 -29.62 5.78 13.61
CA LEU A 340 -28.69 4.82 14.22
C LEU A 340 -29.43 3.83 15.13
N LYS A 341 -30.22 4.31 16.09
CA LYS A 341 -31.00 3.44 17.00
C LYS A 341 -31.98 2.53 16.27
N LYS A 342 -32.61 3.02 15.20
CA LYS A 342 -33.56 2.25 14.40
C LYS A 342 -32.86 1.15 13.61
N CYS A 343 -31.73 1.45 12.97
CA CYS A 343 -31.09 0.58 12.00
C CYS A 343 -30.08 -0.39 12.61
N SER A 344 -29.53 -0.08 13.78
CA SER A 344 -28.63 -0.99 14.51
C SER A 344 -29.34 -1.97 15.44
N LYS A 345 -30.68 -1.92 15.53
CA LYS A 345 -31.47 -2.69 16.51
C LYS A 345 -31.31 -4.22 16.42
N ASN A 346 -31.02 -4.72 15.22
CA ASN A 346 -30.92 -6.15 14.94
C ASN A 346 -29.47 -6.65 14.97
N ILE A 347 -28.48 -5.75 15.12
CA ILE A 347 -27.07 -6.11 15.20
C ILE A 347 -26.82 -6.75 16.57
N LYS A 348 -26.37 -8.00 16.57
CA LYS A 348 -26.12 -8.77 17.79
C LYS A 348 -24.74 -8.44 18.38
N ASN A 349 -24.60 -8.53 19.70
CA ASN A 349 -23.33 -8.38 20.42
C ASN A 349 -22.63 -7.02 20.19
N ILE A 350 -23.42 -5.96 20.04
CA ILE A 350 -22.91 -4.61 19.82
C ILE A 350 -22.40 -4.01 21.15
N ASP A 351 -21.20 -3.44 21.15
CA ASP A 351 -20.75 -2.57 22.24
C ASP A 351 -21.50 -1.23 22.11
N PRO A 352 -22.22 -0.77 23.15
CA PRO A 352 -23.00 0.46 23.09
C PRO A 352 -22.14 1.74 23.13
N LYS A 353 -20.82 1.65 23.37
CA LYS A 353 -19.93 2.82 23.35
C LYS A 353 -20.02 3.53 22.00
N MET A 354 -20.12 4.85 22.06
CA MET A 354 -20.33 5.69 20.89
C MET A 354 -19.67 7.04 21.09
N ILE A 355 -19.07 7.56 20.02
CA ILE A 355 -18.63 8.94 19.90
C ILE A 355 -19.43 9.58 18.77
N LEU A 356 -20.26 10.57 19.08
CA LEU A 356 -21.27 11.10 18.16
C LEU A 356 -20.70 12.04 17.09
N SER A 357 -19.71 12.85 17.45
CA SER A 357 -19.14 13.92 16.62
C SER A 357 -18.04 13.36 15.73
N CYS A 358 -18.10 13.60 14.42
CA CYS A 358 -17.06 13.18 13.48
C CYS A 358 -15.94 14.21 13.33
N TYR A 359 -16.08 15.37 13.98
CA TYR A 359 -15.08 16.42 13.99
C TYR A 359 -13.77 15.92 14.62
N THR A 360 -12.67 16.19 13.92
CA THR A 360 -11.34 15.75 14.28
C THR A 360 -10.41 16.94 14.49
N ASN A 361 -9.85 17.00 15.70
CA ASN A 361 -8.83 17.94 16.12
C ASN A 361 -7.93 17.22 17.14
N TYR A 362 -6.84 16.63 16.66
CA TYR A 362 -5.92 15.86 17.50
C TYR A 362 -5.32 16.67 18.64
N SER A 363 -5.02 17.95 18.43
CA SER A 363 -4.52 18.84 19.50
C SER A 363 -5.56 19.11 20.59
N GLY A 364 -6.85 19.02 20.26
CA GLY A 364 -7.97 19.16 21.18
C GLY A 364 -8.52 17.85 21.73
N ASN A 365 -7.90 16.71 21.38
CA ASN A 365 -8.39 15.36 21.71
C ASN A 365 -9.82 15.08 21.21
N GLU A 366 -10.16 15.63 20.04
CA GLU A 366 -11.39 15.29 19.30
C GLU A 366 -11.00 14.33 18.18
N LEU A 367 -11.38 13.06 18.30
CA LEU A 367 -10.83 11.94 17.51
C LEU A 367 -11.90 11.30 16.62
N GLY A 368 -12.70 12.10 15.92
CA GLY A 368 -13.73 11.58 15.02
C GLY A 368 -14.87 10.86 15.72
N CYS A 369 -15.74 10.22 14.92
CA CYS A 369 -16.93 9.53 15.39
C CYS A 369 -16.77 8.02 15.32
N MET A 370 -17.48 7.34 16.22
CA MET A 370 -17.47 5.90 16.37
C MET A 370 -18.90 5.44 16.72
N PRO A 371 -19.61 4.69 15.87
CA PRO A 371 -20.91 4.14 16.23
C PRO A 371 -20.76 3.01 17.24
N PRO A 372 -21.85 2.62 17.94
CA PRO A 372 -21.96 1.30 18.52
C PRO A 372 -21.62 0.25 17.47
N GLN A 373 -20.79 -0.72 17.82
CA GLN A 373 -20.27 -1.69 16.88
C GLN A 373 -19.93 -3.02 17.54
N VAL A 374 -19.88 -4.08 16.75
CA VAL A 374 -19.38 -5.38 17.19
C VAL A 374 -17.87 -5.29 17.31
N ARG A 375 -17.34 -5.62 18.49
CA ARG A 375 -15.92 -5.46 18.81
C ARG A 375 -15.22 -6.82 18.77
N LYS A 376 -14.15 -6.91 17.98
CA LYS A 376 -13.30 -8.10 17.81
C LYS A 376 -11.84 -7.66 17.65
N ASP A 377 -10.93 -8.35 18.31
CA ASP A 377 -9.48 -8.12 18.15
C ASP A 377 -8.92 -8.80 16.89
N GLY A 378 -7.67 -8.47 16.56
CA GLY A 378 -6.99 -9.01 15.40
C GLY A 378 -6.79 -10.52 15.43
N GLU A 379 -6.58 -11.12 16.60
CA GLU A 379 -6.43 -12.58 16.73
C GLU A 379 -7.74 -13.30 16.39
N TRP A 380 -8.88 -12.73 16.79
CA TRP A 380 -10.20 -13.24 16.41
C TRP A 380 -10.38 -13.20 14.91
N PHE A 381 -10.06 -12.09 14.23
CA PHE A 381 -10.17 -12.01 12.77
C PHE A 381 -9.25 -13.01 12.08
N ALA A 382 -8.00 -13.15 12.54
CA ALA A 382 -7.05 -14.14 12.00
C ALA A 382 -7.56 -15.59 12.13
N LYS A 383 -8.35 -15.91 13.16
CA LYS A 383 -8.98 -17.23 13.36
C LYS A 383 -10.34 -17.39 12.66
N ASN A 384 -10.95 -16.31 12.18
CA ASN A 384 -12.29 -16.30 11.59
C ASN A 384 -12.26 -15.62 10.21
N PRO A 385 -11.58 -16.23 9.22
CA PRO A 385 -11.45 -15.66 7.88
C PRO A 385 -12.79 -15.51 7.18
N GLY A 386 -12.82 -14.66 6.15
CA GLY A 386 -14.03 -14.33 5.44
C GLY A 386 -13.86 -13.06 4.62
N VAL A 387 -14.92 -12.26 4.53
CA VAL A 387 -14.91 -10.96 3.86
C VAL A 387 -15.14 -9.86 4.88
N ILE A 388 -14.23 -8.88 4.93
CA ILE A 388 -14.53 -7.56 5.48
C ILE A 388 -15.03 -6.71 4.32
N ALA A 389 -16.28 -6.25 4.42
CA ALA A 389 -16.88 -5.39 3.40
C ALA A 389 -17.34 -4.07 4.01
N LEU A 390 -17.36 -3.04 3.19
CA LEU A 390 -17.84 -1.71 3.51
C LEU A 390 -18.77 -1.27 2.38
N LEU A 391 -19.98 -0.86 2.74
CA LEU A 391 -20.84 -0.05 1.89
C LEU A 391 -20.74 1.40 2.37
N TRP A 392 -20.40 2.31 1.47
CA TRP A 392 -20.44 3.74 1.75
C TRP A 392 -21.19 4.45 0.63
N ASP A 393 -22.32 5.04 0.98
CA ASP A 393 -23.09 5.92 0.11
C ASP A 393 -23.66 7.11 0.90
N ALA A 394 -24.51 7.93 0.27
CA ALA A 394 -25.13 9.07 0.94
C ALA A 394 -26.02 8.67 2.13
N SER A 395 -26.48 7.41 2.24
CA SER A 395 -27.28 6.93 3.37
C SER A 395 -26.46 6.76 4.67
N GLY A 396 -25.14 6.63 4.54
CA GLY A 396 -24.18 6.42 5.62
C GLY A 396 -23.11 5.39 5.26
N ILE A 397 -22.45 4.87 6.29
CA ILE A 397 -21.45 3.81 6.18
C ILE A 397 -21.96 2.57 6.90
N THR A 398 -21.87 1.40 6.25
CA THR A 398 -22.15 0.11 6.86
C THR A 398 -20.95 -0.81 6.66
N SER A 399 -20.39 -1.33 7.75
CA SER A 399 -19.32 -2.32 7.69
C SER A 399 -19.85 -3.72 8.02
N PHE A 400 -19.24 -4.73 7.41
CA PHE A 400 -19.63 -6.12 7.52
C PHE A 400 -18.41 -7.01 7.77
N HIS A 401 -18.62 -8.07 8.53
CA HIS A 401 -17.79 -9.27 8.52
C HIS A 401 -18.68 -10.44 8.10
N ILE A 402 -18.37 -11.00 6.93
CA ILE A 402 -19.09 -12.14 6.36
C ILE A 402 -18.19 -13.37 6.53
N PRO A 403 -18.55 -14.35 7.36
CA PRO A 403 -17.75 -15.55 7.57
C PRO A 403 -17.50 -16.30 6.25
N ALA A 404 -16.35 -16.95 6.11
CA ALA A 404 -16.00 -17.68 4.88
C ALA A 404 -17.06 -18.70 4.43
N SER A 405 -17.74 -19.35 5.37
CA SER A 405 -18.82 -20.32 5.08
C SER A 405 -20.15 -19.69 4.66
N GLU A 406 -20.27 -18.37 4.77
CA GLU A 406 -21.50 -17.61 4.56
C GLU A 406 -21.39 -16.57 3.44
N ILE A 407 -20.26 -16.54 2.71
CA ILE A 407 -20.06 -15.62 1.60
C ILE A 407 -21.21 -15.78 0.59
N PRO A 408 -22.00 -14.73 0.32
CA PRO A 408 -23.18 -14.83 -0.51
C PRO A 408 -22.82 -14.94 -2.00
N ALA A 409 -23.71 -15.59 -2.77
CA ALA A 409 -23.49 -15.87 -4.19
C ALA A 409 -23.40 -14.61 -5.06
N ASP A 410 -24.04 -13.52 -4.65
CA ASP A 410 -23.98 -12.22 -5.32
C ASP A 410 -22.56 -11.63 -5.28
N LEU A 411 -21.85 -11.78 -4.16
CA LEU A 411 -20.47 -11.34 -4.01
C LEU A 411 -19.49 -12.26 -4.77
N GLU A 412 -19.71 -13.58 -4.75
CA GLU A 412 -18.91 -14.54 -5.53
C GLU A 412 -19.08 -14.36 -7.05
N SER A 413 -20.24 -13.86 -7.49
CA SER A 413 -20.54 -13.57 -8.90
C SER A 413 -20.28 -12.12 -9.31
N ASP A 414 -19.62 -11.34 -8.46
CA ASP A 414 -19.25 -9.94 -8.71
C ASP A 414 -20.44 -8.99 -9.00
N LEU A 415 -21.63 -9.32 -8.46
CA LEU A 415 -22.88 -8.56 -8.59
C LEU A 415 -23.57 -8.33 -7.22
N PRO A 416 -22.89 -7.70 -6.25
CA PRO A 416 -23.39 -7.63 -4.88
C PRO A 416 -24.69 -6.84 -4.73
N GLN A 417 -25.54 -7.30 -3.82
CA GLN A 417 -26.85 -6.76 -3.47
C GLN A 417 -26.94 -6.57 -1.95
N PRO A 418 -26.35 -5.49 -1.40
CA PRO A 418 -26.13 -5.33 0.04
C PRO A 418 -27.40 -5.28 0.88
N ASN A 419 -28.54 -4.88 0.31
CA ASN A 419 -29.83 -4.86 1.01
C ASN A 419 -30.41 -6.27 1.25
N THR A 420 -29.84 -7.30 0.63
CA THR A 420 -30.18 -8.71 0.86
C THR A 420 -29.28 -9.37 1.90
N TRP A 421 -28.20 -8.70 2.31
CA TRP A 421 -27.23 -9.24 3.27
C TRP A 421 -27.83 -9.30 4.68
N LYS A 422 -27.38 -10.29 5.46
CA LYS A 422 -27.92 -10.53 6.80
C LYS A 422 -27.49 -9.42 7.75
N ASP A 423 -28.41 -8.97 8.60
CA ASP A 423 -28.11 -8.05 9.72
C ASP A 423 -27.02 -8.60 10.65
N ASP A 424 -26.96 -9.93 10.81
CA ASP A 424 -25.96 -10.61 11.66
C ASP A 424 -24.51 -10.44 11.15
N TRP A 425 -24.31 -10.07 9.88
CA TRP A 425 -22.99 -9.79 9.32
C TRP A 425 -22.54 -8.33 9.56
N ARG A 426 -23.46 -7.43 9.96
CA ARG A 426 -23.14 -6.01 10.16
C ARG A 426 -22.29 -5.86 11.42
N MET A 427 -21.14 -5.21 11.27
CA MET A 427 -20.23 -4.89 12.38
C MET A 427 -20.51 -3.49 12.92
N ALA A 428 -20.75 -2.52 12.04
CA ALA A 428 -21.07 -1.15 12.40
C ALA A 428 -22.03 -0.51 11.38
N PHE A 429 -22.82 0.45 11.86
CA PHE A 429 -23.65 1.30 11.02
C PHE A 429 -23.49 2.75 11.47
N MET A 430 -23.08 3.64 10.56
CA MET A 430 -22.76 5.04 10.83
C MET A 430 -23.59 5.93 9.89
N PRO A 431 -24.83 6.28 10.28
CA PRO A 431 -25.66 7.20 9.51
C PRO A 431 -25.26 8.64 9.82
N PHE A 432 -24.97 9.43 8.79
CA PHE A 432 -24.66 10.84 8.94
C PHE A 432 -25.92 11.70 9.02
N ASP A 433 -25.88 12.77 9.82
CA ASP A 433 -26.95 13.74 9.91
C ASP A 433 -26.92 14.71 8.72
N ALA A 434 -27.99 14.74 7.93
CA ALA A 434 -28.06 15.51 6.68
C ALA A 434 -27.99 17.04 6.87
N GLU A 435 -28.24 17.55 8.07
CA GLU A 435 -28.18 19.00 8.35
C GLU A 435 -26.77 19.43 8.70
N THR A 436 -25.99 18.56 9.36
CA THR A 436 -24.64 18.87 9.83
C THR A 436 -23.52 18.26 8.99
N CYS A 437 -23.81 17.24 8.19
CA CYS A 437 -22.82 16.49 7.40
C CYS A 437 -22.91 16.82 5.92
N MET A 438 -22.47 18.03 5.58
CA MET A 438 -22.25 18.49 4.22
C MET A 438 -20.75 18.54 3.94
N ASN A 439 -20.31 18.10 2.75
CA ASN A 439 -18.90 18.15 2.33
C ASN A 439 -17.92 17.44 3.25
N ILE A 440 -18.37 16.39 3.95
CA ILE A 440 -17.54 15.66 4.91
C ILE A 440 -16.55 14.70 4.24
N ALA A 441 -16.83 14.32 3.00
CA ALA A 441 -16.08 13.31 2.27
C ALA A 441 -15.84 13.74 0.81
N ARG A 442 -14.64 13.44 0.33
CA ARG A 442 -14.17 13.62 -1.05
C ARG A 442 -13.83 12.26 -1.66
N PRO A 443 -13.43 12.14 -2.94
CA PRO A 443 -13.04 10.84 -3.50
C PRO A 443 -11.97 10.15 -2.64
N GLN A 444 -12.23 8.90 -2.26
CA GLN A 444 -11.47 8.13 -1.27
C GLN A 444 -10.59 7.07 -1.93
N GLU A 445 -9.34 7.00 -1.54
CA GLU A 445 -8.40 5.92 -1.86
C GLU A 445 -8.53 4.81 -0.82
N ILE A 446 -8.25 3.58 -1.22
CA ILE A 446 -8.06 2.46 -0.29
C ILE A 446 -6.62 2.51 0.21
N VAL A 447 -6.44 2.33 1.52
CA VAL A 447 -5.13 2.19 2.14
C VAL A 447 -5.03 0.87 2.89
N LEU A 448 -3.90 0.18 2.70
CA LEU A 448 -3.55 -1.03 3.43
C LEU A 448 -2.11 -0.89 3.95
N ASN A 449 -1.92 -0.98 5.26
CA ASN A 449 -0.59 -0.92 5.87
C ASN A 449 -0.48 -1.74 7.16
N ILE A 450 0.77 -1.98 7.57
CA ILE A 450 1.10 -2.47 8.91
C ILE A 450 2.07 -1.48 9.55
N ALA A 451 1.55 -0.59 10.38
CA ALA A 451 2.37 0.24 11.24
C ALA A 451 2.85 -0.57 12.46
N LEU A 452 3.88 -0.07 13.14
CA LEU A 452 4.41 -0.67 14.35
C LEU A 452 4.57 0.39 15.42
N CYS A 453 4.20 0.10 16.66
CA CYS A 453 4.40 1.02 17.79
C CYS A 453 3.79 2.40 17.53
N GLY A 454 4.61 3.45 17.61
CA GLY A 454 4.20 4.82 17.28
C GLY A 454 3.10 5.35 18.19
N ASP A 455 2.33 6.27 17.62
CA ASP A 455 1.38 7.09 18.35
C ASP A 455 0.24 6.32 19.01
N TRP A 456 -0.03 5.09 18.58
CA TRP A 456 -1.09 4.27 19.18
C TRP A 456 -0.57 2.98 19.79
N ALA A 457 0.03 2.06 19.03
CA ALA A 457 0.50 0.78 19.59
C ALA A 457 1.60 0.96 20.65
N GLY A 458 2.44 2.00 20.51
CA GLY A 458 3.43 2.35 21.54
C GLY A 458 2.76 2.92 22.80
N ASN A 459 1.82 3.84 22.65
CA ASN A 459 1.11 4.47 23.76
C ASN A 459 0.20 3.50 24.54
N SER A 460 -0.43 2.55 23.87
CA SER A 460 -1.31 1.52 24.46
C SER A 460 -0.55 0.29 24.99
N TRP A 461 0.79 0.32 25.00
CA TRP A 461 1.61 -0.85 25.32
C TRP A 461 1.29 -1.46 26.69
N PHE A 462 1.13 -0.65 27.74
CA PHE A 462 0.80 -1.14 29.08
C PHE A 462 -0.69 -1.41 29.31
N THR A 463 -1.56 -1.10 28.37
CA THR A 463 -2.98 -1.53 28.44
C THR A 463 -3.19 -2.90 27.79
N SER A 464 -2.23 -3.36 26.99
CA SER A 464 -2.26 -4.63 26.28
C SER A 464 -1.71 -5.79 27.14
N GLU A 465 -2.45 -6.89 27.23
CA GLU A 465 -2.02 -8.09 27.96
C GLU A 465 -0.96 -8.87 27.17
N THR A 466 -1.13 -8.96 25.85
CA THR A 466 -0.12 -9.56 24.95
C THR A 466 1.21 -8.80 25.01
N CYS A 467 1.18 -7.46 25.12
CA CYS A 467 2.40 -6.67 25.25
C CYS A 467 3.06 -6.84 26.62
N LYS A 468 2.29 -6.90 27.72
CA LYS A 468 2.85 -7.18 29.06
C LYS A 468 3.55 -8.53 29.12
N ALA A 469 3.02 -9.54 28.43
CA ALA A 469 3.60 -10.89 28.37
C ALA A 469 4.96 -10.96 27.67
N THR A 470 5.37 -9.92 26.94
CA THR A 470 6.69 -9.85 26.29
C THR A 470 7.85 -9.61 27.26
N GLY A 471 7.56 -9.15 28.50
CA GLY A 471 8.57 -8.78 29.50
C GLY A 471 9.05 -7.33 29.41
N TYR A 472 8.58 -6.53 28.44
CA TYR A 472 8.85 -5.09 28.36
C TYR A 472 7.84 -4.33 29.22
N VAL A 473 8.16 -4.20 30.51
CA VAL A 473 7.25 -3.79 31.59
C VAL A 473 7.68 -2.46 32.25
N PRO A 474 6.86 -1.87 33.15
CA PRO A 474 7.26 -0.66 33.87
C PRO A 474 8.62 -0.80 34.57
N ASN A 475 9.37 0.31 34.64
CA ASN A 475 10.76 0.43 35.13
C ASN A 475 11.87 -0.10 34.20
N TYR A 476 11.53 -0.83 33.15
CA TYR A 476 12.50 -1.21 32.11
C TYR A 476 12.51 -0.23 30.94
N CYS A 477 11.33 0.29 30.59
CA CYS A 477 11.09 1.14 29.43
C CYS A 477 9.85 2.04 29.66
N ILE A 478 9.60 2.95 28.73
CA ILE A 478 8.50 3.93 28.78
C ILE A 478 7.57 3.65 27.58
N PRO A 479 6.24 3.54 27.76
CA PRO A 479 5.32 3.32 26.65
C PRO A 479 5.13 4.63 25.86
N GLY A 480 5.16 4.54 24.53
CA GLY A 480 4.89 5.68 23.66
C GLY A 480 5.98 6.75 23.64
N HIS A 481 7.21 6.40 24.02
CA HIS A 481 8.33 7.35 24.04
C HIS A 481 8.93 7.53 22.63
N VAL A 482 8.06 7.91 21.68
CA VAL A 482 8.34 7.97 20.24
C VAL A 482 9.52 8.88 19.86
N THR A 483 9.90 9.83 20.72
CA THR A 483 11.05 10.73 20.53
C THR A 483 12.38 10.11 20.96
N GLU A 484 12.37 9.09 21.83
CA GLU A 484 13.56 8.39 22.30
C GLU A 484 13.39 6.87 22.17
N PRO A 485 13.48 6.32 20.94
CA PRO A 485 13.19 4.92 20.64
C PRO A 485 13.97 3.89 21.48
N ALA A 486 15.16 4.26 21.96
CA ALA A 486 15.99 3.41 22.81
C ALA A 486 15.43 3.18 24.23
N THR A 487 14.37 3.90 24.60
CA THR A 487 13.67 3.74 25.88
C THR A 487 12.20 3.38 25.70
N ASP A 488 11.70 3.36 24.45
CA ASP A 488 10.31 3.03 24.16
C ASP A 488 10.06 1.52 24.25
N CYS A 489 9.11 1.09 25.07
CA CYS A 489 8.85 -0.33 25.32
C CYS A 489 8.55 -1.10 24.04
N CYS A 490 7.64 -0.55 23.22
CA CYS A 490 7.22 -1.20 22.00
C CYS A 490 8.38 -1.29 21.02
N THR A 491 9.07 -0.19 20.80
CA THR A 491 10.17 -0.10 19.84
C THR A 491 11.34 -1.01 20.22
N LEU A 492 11.64 -1.10 21.52
CA LEU A 492 12.63 -2.05 22.04
C LEU A 492 12.22 -3.50 21.80
N TYR A 493 10.95 -3.86 22.04
CA TYR A 493 10.43 -5.19 21.77
C TYR A 493 10.50 -5.54 20.28
N VAL A 494 9.92 -4.71 19.40
CA VAL A 494 9.89 -4.98 17.96
C VAL A 494 11.26 -4.87 17.31
N SER A 495 12.31 -4.48 18.03
CA SER A 495 13.70 -4.53 17.54
C SER A 495 14.52 -5.64 18.18
N ASN A 496 13.90 -6.45 19.04
CA ASN A 496 14.58 -7.55 19.71
C ASN A 496 14.43 -8.84 18.90
N PRO A 497 15.47 -9.71 18.86
CA PRO A 497 15.35 -11.05 18.28
C PRO A 497 14.18 -11.89 18.82
N SER A 498 13.74 -11.67 20.06
CA SER A 498 12.58 -12.37 20.63
C SER A 498 11.25 -12.05 19.92
N ALA A 499 11.18 -10.95 19.18
CA ALA A 499 10.01 -10.56 18.41
C ALA A 499 10.01 -11.09 16.97
N GLU A 500 11.10 -11.71 16.48
CA GLU A 500 11.16 -12.26 15.11
C GLU A 500 10.07 -13.30 14.84
N GLU A 501 9.96 -14.34 15.67
CA GLU A 501 9.00 -15.41 15.43
C GLU A 501 7.53 -14.97 15.60
N PRO A 502 7.16 -14.20 16.66
CA PRO A 502 5.82 -13.64 16.77
C PRO A 502 5.44 -12.77 15.56
N LEU A 503 6.30 -11.83 15.13
CA LEU A 503 5.95 -10.97 14.00
C LEU A 503 5.87 -11.75 12.68
N LYS A 504 6.78 -12.71 12.47
CA LYS A 504 6.75 -13.55 11.25
C LYS A 504 5.48 -14.40 11.14
N THR A 505 4.95 -14.86 12.27
CA THR A 505 3.79 -15.77 12.32
C THR A 505 2.46 -15.06 12.54
N GLN A 506 2.46 -13.79 12.98
CA GLN A 506 1.24 -13.05 13.33
C GLN A 506 1.08 -11.75 12.56
N ALA A 507 2.16 -11.07 12.15
CA ALA A 507 2.09 -9.72 11.58
C ALA A 507 2.06 -9.71 10.04
N TYR A 508 1.04 -10.35 9.45
CA TYR A 508 0.83 -10.34 8.00
C TYR A 508 -0.64 -10.40 7.61
N PHE A 509 -0.96 -9.78 6.47
CA PHE A 509 -2.18 -10.01 5.72
C PHE A 509 -1.96 -11.18 4.75
N ASP A 510 -2.98 -12.02 4.63
CA ASP A 510 -3.16 -13.01 3.56
C ASP A 510 -4.52 -12.79 2.91
N ILE A 511 -4.50 -12.29 1.67
CA ILE A 511 -5.65 -11.70 0.99
C ILE A 511 -5.88 -12.43 -0.34
N ASP A 512 -7.08 -12.95 -0.54
CA ASP A 512 -7.52 -13.52 -1.81
C ASP A 512 -7.73 -12.40 -2.84
N TYR A 513 -8.52 -11.38 -2.45
CA TYR A 513 -8.78 -10.20 -3.27
C TYR A 513 -9.17 -8.98 -2.43
N ILE A 514 -8.97 -7.80 -3.03
CA ILE A 514 -9.72 -6.58 -2.70
C ILE A 514 -10.47 -6.16 -3.96
N LYS A 515 -11.78 -5.96 -3.85
CA LYS A 515 -12.65 -5.55 -4.96
C LYS A 515 -13.43 -4.30 -4.59
N VAL A 516 -13.67 -3.44 -5.57
CA VAL A 516 -14.58 -2.30 -5.45
C VAL A 516 -15.72 -2.47 -6.45
N PHE A 517 -16.93 -2.23 -5.97
CA PHE A 517 -18.16 -2.28 -6.75
C PHE A 517 -18.84 -0.91 -6.73
N GLU A 518 -19.38 -0.49 -7.86
CA GLU A 518 -20.13 0.75 -8.01
C GLU A 518 -21.60 0.45 -8.37
N PRO A 519 -22.54 1.36 -8.12
CA PRO A 519 -23.95 1.15 -8.45
C PRO A 519 -24.13 0.78 -9.92
N LYS A 520 -24.89 -0.28 -10.16
CA LYS A 520 -25.13 -0.78 -11.52
C LYS A 520 -25.87 0.27 -12.34
N GLY A 521 -25.43 0.44 -13.59
CA GLY A 521 -25.99 1.43 -14.51
C GLY A 521 -25.49 2.87 -14.28
N ILE A 522 -24.62 3.09 -13.29
CA ILE A 522 -23.90 4.36 -13.12
C ILE A 522 -22.46 4.17 -13.63
N THR A 523 -22.00 5.07 -14.49
CA THR A 523 -20.60 5.13 -14.92
C THR A 523 -19.98 6.39 -14.35
N LEU A 524 -18.99 6.24 -13.47
CA LEU A 524 -18.29 7.36 -12.87
C LEU A 524 -16.93 7.60 -13.54
N PRO A 525 -16.48 8.85 -13.66
CA PRO A 525 -15.09 9.12 -14.00
C PRO A 525 -14.19 8.56 -12.88
N ARG A 526 -13.10 7.88 -13.25
CA ARG A 526 -12.16 7.28 -12.30
C ARG A 526 -11.22 8.34 -11.75
N TYR A 527 -11.21 8.63 -10.46
CA TYR A 527 -10.33 9.66 -9.91
C TYR A 527 -8.90 9.12 -9.70
N PRO A 528 -7.83 9.85 -10.06
CA PRO A 528 -6.48 9.41 -9.81
C PRO A 528 -6.13 9.67 -8.34
N ALA A 529 -5.53 8.68 -7.70
CA ALA A 529 -5.02 8.81 -6.35
C ALA A 529 -3.82 9.77 -6.28
N GLY A 530 -3.60 10.37 -5.11
CA GLY A 530 -2.38 11.12 -4.78
C GLY A 530 -2.32 12.56 -5.31
N THR A 531 -3.44 13.11 -5.81
CA THR A 531 -3.52 14.47 -6.38
C THR A 531 -3.01 15.55 -5.40
N TYR A 532 -3.20 15.35 -4.09
CA TYR A 532 -2.69 16.27 -3.05
C TYR A 532 -1.34 15.84 -2.43
N ARG A 533 -1.04 14.53 -2.36
CA ARG A 533 0.13 13.98 -1.64
C ARG A 533 1.46 14.12 -2.39
N ASN A 534 1.40 14.24 -3.72
CA ASN A 534 2.57 14.48 -4.57
C ASN A 534 3.00 15.95 -4.66
N GLY A 535 2.66 16.77 -3.65
CA GLY A 535 3.19 18.13 -3.52
C GLY A 535 2.56 19.17 -4.43
N GLY A 536 1.28 19.05 -4.80
CA GLY A 536 0.56 20.13 -5.47
C GLY A 536 1.30 20.71 -6.67
N VAL A 537 1.82 19.85 -7.55
CA VAL A 537 2.19 20.25 -8.90
C VAL A 537 1.28 19.48 -9.83
N PHE A 538 0.30 20.19 -10.38
CA PHE A 538 -0.18 19.85 -11.70
C PHE A 538 1.05 19.64 -12.58
N VAL A 539 1.29 18.41 -13.05
CA VAL A 539 2.12 18.23 -14.24
C VAL A 539 1.26 18.62 -15.44
N GLY A 540 0.87 19.90 -15.46
CA GLY A 540 0.65 20.66 -16.66
C GLY A 540 1.97 21.32 -16.99
N ASP A 541 2.35 21.27 -18.25
CA ASP A 541 3.59 21.83 -18.80
C ASP A 541 3.93 23.22 -18.25
N VAL A 542 5.17 23.38 -17.77
CA VAL A 542 5.94 24.64 -17.84
C VAL A 542 7.39 24.31 -18.17
#